data_AF-A0A535IS16-F1
#
_entry.id   AF-A0A535IS16-F1
#
_cell.length_a   1.000
_cell.length_b   1.000
_cell.length_c   1.000
_cell.angle_alpha   90.00
_cell.angle_beta   90.00
_cell.angle_gamma   90.00
#
_symmetry.space_group_name_H-M   'P 1'
#
loop_
_entity.id
_entity.type
_entity.pdbx_description
1 polymer ?
#
loop_
_entity_poly.entity_id
_entity_poly.type
_entity_poly.pdbx_seq_one_letter_code
_entity_poly.pdbx_strand_id
1 'polypeptide(L)'
;MHWLHKRSQAGQAVVLVAIAVLFLTAILMLAIDGGGIFLDRRQIQNAADAGALAAAELLWSANPPNYVAMHNQALTTIAKNLPGTSAGGISPVNSPSGGSPWTIGAFTITVQATSYTYQVTIAHSHPVALAPVHGFQSTITLQVEATAQNANLPYAVVLLQDQSPYSNFNINGTPGGITLQYAGSNPNGRGGIFSNESIAPGNGTPSITFSPSGAAGDLWAVQEINSDRIALNVAGRVVGYQNETADNLPLSASHIDFPNYPEPAPPAATYNGSTVVNGPPTYLCPGQYTNQIVVQNGGTAVLAPGVYQVQANGVSIQGTLRTLNSSDIGQNVCGSTLIAVPADPGVIIEVRPDNMAGTTTCNKHIFSAAATSTINLTPSPKYFNISLYIEVMPNWQTVCTTQPLGTNVVRFSGGACYSIGGAIYGPADNMVLTGSGCGTGVGQIVAWTLLINGNGNVDETFDPSKLPYMKGLIQ
;
A
#
# COMPACT_ATOMS: atom_id res chain seq x y z
N MET A 1 -33.18 88.65 18.31
CA MET A 1 -32.71 88.22 16.97
C MET A 1 -31.19 88.28 16.93
N HIS A 2 -30.57 87.41 16.12
CA HIS A 2 -29.13 87.17 15.88
C HIS A 2 -28.41 86.33 16.95
N TRP A 3 -28.16 85.02 16.77
CA TRP A 3 -27.53 84.21 15.69
C TRP A 3 -26.08 84.60 15.36
N LEU A 4 -25.16 83.69 15.74
CA LEU A 4 -24.05 83.09 14.95
C LEU A 4 -22.77 82.94 15.77
N HIS A 5 -22.28 81.70 15.89
CA HIS A 5 -20.84 81.34 15.83
C HIS A 5 -20.73 79.86 15.42
N LYS A 6 -20.50 79.59 14.13
CA LYS A 6 -20.16 78.25 13.60
C LYS A 6 -19.09 78.42 12.52
N ARG A 7 -17.82 78.51 12.95
CA ARG A 7 -16.68 78.62 12.01
C ARG A 7 -15.38 78.14 12.66
N SER A 8 -15.17 76.81 12.75
CA SER A 8 -13.82 76.23 12.95
C SER A 8 -13.67 74.73 12.60
N GLN A 9 -14.59 74.09 11.89
CA GLN A 9 -14.47 72.65 11.56
C GLN A 9 -14.07 72.33 10.10
N ALA A 10 -13.91 73.32 9.22
CA ALA A 10 -13.62 73.06 7.80
C ALA A 10 -12.17 72.61 7.52
N GLY A 11 -11.19 72.96 8.35
CA GLY A 11 -9.78 72.57 8.17
C GLY A 11 -9.45 71.16 8.70
N GLN A 12 -10.03 70.79 9.84
CA GLN A 12 -9.84 69.47 10.45
C GLN A 12 -10.46 68.36 9.59
N ALA A 13 -11.59 68.64 8.94
CA ALA A 13 -12.25 67.68 8.04
C ALA A 13 -11.34 67.25 6.87
N VAL A 14 -10.58 68.18 6.28
CA VAL A 14 -9.66 67.88 5.16
C VAL A 14 -8.52 66.98 5.61
N VAL A 15 -7.95 67.22 6.80
CA VAL A 15 -6.88 66.40 7.37
C VAL A 15 -7.38 64.98 7.69
N LEU A 16 -8.57 64.86 8.28
CA LEU A 16 -9.18 63.56 8.57
C LEU A 16 -9.49 62.78 7.29
N VAL A 17 -9.98 63.45 6.24
CA VAL A 17 -10.22 62.81 4.94
C VAL A 17 -8.90 62.34 4.31
N ALA A 18 -7.84 63.15 4.36
CA ALA A 18 -6.53 62.76 3.82
C ALA A 18 -5.96 61.52 4.54
N ILE A 19 -6.06 61.46 5.88
CA ILE A 19 -5.62 60.29 6.67
C ILE A 19 -6.52 59.08 6.39
N ALA A 20 -7.83 59.26 6.27
CA ALA A 20 -8.75 58.18 5.96
C ALA A 20 -8.48 57.56 4.58
N VAL A 21 -8.20 58.39 3.56
CA VAL A 21 -7.83 57.90 2.22
C VAL A 21 -6.52 57.12 2.27
N LEU A 22 -5.49 57.63 2.96
CA LEU A 22 -4.22 56.91 3.13
C LEU A 22 -4.43 55.54 3.80
N PHE A 23 -5.23 55.50 4.87
CA PHE A 23 -5.52 54.29 5.59
C PHE A 23 -6.31 53.27 4.75
N LEU A 24 -7.32 53.73 4.01
CA LEU A 24 -8.10 52.88 3.10
C LEU A 24 -7.23 52.36 1.95
N THR A 25 -6.32 53.16 1.41
CA THR A 25 -5.37 52.69 0.39
C THR A 25 -4.39 51.66 0.93
N ALA A 26 -3.91 51.81 2.17
CA ALA A 26 -3.04 50.83 2.82
C ALA A 26 -3.76 49.48 3.02
N ILE A 27 -5.02 49.51 3.47
CA ILE A 27 -5.83 48.29 3.61
C ILE A 27 -6.11 47.65 2.24
N LEU A 28 -6.39 48.45 1.20
CA LEU A 28 -6.61 47.93 -0.15
C LEU A 28 -5.36 47.23 -0.69
N MET A 29 -4.18 47.83 -0.54
CA MET A 29 -2.92 47.23 -0.96
C MET A 29 -2.65 45.93 -0.20
N LEU A 30 -2.91 45.90 1.11
CA LEU A 30 -2.80 44.68 1.91
C LEU A 30 -3.78 43.59 1.44
N ALA A 31 -5.01 43.97 1.06
CA ALA A 31 -6.00 43.04 0.54
C ALA A 31 -5.61 42.47 -0.82
N ILE A 32 -4.99 43.27 -1.69
CA ILE A 32 -4.45 42.83 -2.98
C ILE A 32 -3.30 41.84 -2.76
N ASP A 33 -2.35 42.18 -1.88
CA ASP A 33 -1.21 41.31 -1.56
C ASP A 33 -1.68 39.99 -0.93
N GLY A 34 -2.57 40.07 0.07
CA GLY A 34 -3.12 38.88 0.73
C GLY A 34 -3.92 38.01 -0.23
N GLY A 35 -4.73 38.61 -1.10
CA GLY A 35 -5.50 37.90 -2.12
C GLY A 35 -4.61 37.25 -3.18
N GLY A 36 -3.59 37.97 -3.65
CA GLY A 36 -2.61 37.49 -4.63
C GLY A 36 -1.81 36.29 -4.09
N ILE A 37 -1.24 36.44 -2.90
CA ILE A 37 -0.48 35.37 -2.22
C ILE A 37 -1.36 34.13 -1.99
N PHE A 38 -2.61 34.33 -1.55
CA PHE A 38 -3.52 33.21 -1.30
C PHE A 38 -3.88 32.44 -2.58
N LEU A 39 -4.19 33.16 -3.67
CA LEU A 39 -4.49 32.53 -4.97
C LEU A 39 -3.27 31.82 -5.54
N ASP A 40 -2.09 32.46 -5.46
CA ASP A 40 -0.83 31.90 -5.93
C ASP A 40 -0.49 30.61 -5.17
N ARG A 41 -0.56 30.65 -3.82
CA ARG A 41 -0.35 29.47 -2.96
C ARG A 41 -1.28 28.31 -3.32
N ARG A 42 -2.56 28.59 -3.61
CA ARG A 42 -3.53 27.56 -4.00
C ARG A 42 -3.21 26.97 -5.38
N GLN A 43 -2.76 27.80 -6.32
CA GLN A 43 -2.38 27.34 -7.66
C GLN A 43 -1.15 26.45 -7.62
N ILE A 44 -0.09 26.87 -6.92
CA ILE A 44 1.12 26.06 -6.78
C ILE A 44 0.84 24.76 -6.03
N GLN A 45 -0.03 24.75 -5.00
CA GLN A 45 -0.40 23.52 -4.29
C GLN A 45 -1.13 22.55 -5.23
N ASN A 46 -2.14 23.01 -5.97
CA ASN A 46 -2.86 22.17 -6.92
C ASN A 46 -1.92 21.57 -7.98
N ALA A 47 -0.93 22.35 -8.44
CA ALA A 47 0.06 21.87 -9.40
C ALA A 47 1.01 20.84 -8.79
N ALA A 48 1.46 21.06 -7.55
CA ALA A 48 2.30 20.12 -6.80
C ALA A 48 1.57 18.79 -6.57
N ASP A 49 0.32 18.83 -6.09
CA ASP A 49 -0.52 17.65 -5.84
C ASP A 49 -0.74 16.84 -7.12
N ALA A 50 -1.08 17.51 -8.23
CA ALA A 50 -1.26 16.86 -9.52
C ALA A 50 0.04 16.24 -10.03
N GLY A 51 1.17 16.93 -9.88
CA GLY A 51 2.50 16.44 -10.22
C GLY A 51 2.91 15.21 -9.44
N ALA A 52 2.75 15.26 -8.11
CA ALA A 52 3.08 14.18 -7.21
C ALA A 52 2.25 12.93 -7.53
N LEU A 53 0.92 13.08 -7.70
CA LEU A 53 0.04 11.97 -8.04
C LEU A 53 0.38 11.34 -9.39
N ALA A 54 0.64 12.17 -10.42
CA ALA A 54 0.96 11.69 -11.76
C ALA A 54 2.32 10.98 -11.83
N ALA A 55 3.30 11.37 -11.01
CA ALA A 55 4.56 10.65 -10.91
C ALA A 55 4.45 9.38 -10.05
N ALA A 56 3.67 9.43 -8.96
CA ALA A 56 3.44 8.27 -8.12
C ALA A 56 2.81 7.11 -8.90
N GLU A 57 1.99 7.41 -9.91
CA GLU A 57 1.46 6.45 -10.88
C GLU A 57 2.50 5.63 -11.61
N LEU A 58 3.74 6.08 -11.70
CA LEU A 58 4.80 5.36 -12.42
C LEU A 58 5.78 4.67 -11.46
N LEU A 59 5.62 4.82 -10.15
CA LEU A 59 6.46 4.14 -9.14
C LEU A 59 6.45 2.61 -9.30
N TRP A 60 5.30 2.03 -9.65
CA TRP A 60 5.20 0.58 -9.88
C TRP A 60 5.91 0.11 -11.16
N SER A 61 6.05 1.00 -12.16
CA SER A 61 6.62 0.67 -13.48
C SER A 61 8.13 0.90 -13.56
N ALA A 62 8.70 1.58 -12.57
CA ALA A 62 10.03 2.13 -12.64
C ALA A 62 11.15 1.11 -12.38
N ASN A 63 10.94 -0.21 -12.38
CA ASN A 63 12.04 -1.14 -12.08
C ASN A 63 12.83 -1.58 -13.34
N PRO A 64 14.16 -1.78 -13.32
CA PRO A 64 15.10 -1.15 -12.39
C PRO A 64 14.92 0.39 -12.43
N PRO A 65 15.15 1.11 -11.31
CA PRO A 65 14.74 2.51 -11.11
C PRO A 65 14.96 3.40 -12.32
N ASN A 66 13.92 3.60 -13.16
CA ASN A 66 13.90 4.58 -14.24
C ASN A 66 13.06 5.78 -13.80
N TYR A 67 13.70 6.64 -13.03
CA TYR A 67 13.11 7.87 -12.51
C TYR A 67 12.81 8.90 -13.61
N VAL A 68 13.48 8.80 -14.78
CA VAL A 68 13.34 9.76 -15.89
C VAL A 68 11.89 9.84 -16.38
N ALA A 69 11.23 8.70 -16.59
CA ALA A 69 9.84 8.66 -17.04
C ALA A 69 8.89 9.29 -16.00
N MET A 70 9.10 9.00 -14.71
CA MET A 70 8.29 9.54 -13.62
C MET A 70 8.48 11.04 -13.46
N HIS A 71 9.73 11.53 -13.48
CA HIS A 71 10.03 12.96 -13.43
C HIS A 71 9.44 13.70 -14.62
N ASN A 72 9.54 13.15 -15.83
CA ASN A 72 8.90 13.74 -17.01
C ASN A 72 7.38 13.83 -16.84
N GLN A 73 6.73 12.80 -16.31
CA GLN A 73 5.30 12.81 -16.06
C GLN A 73 4.91 13.83 -14.97
N ALA A 74 5.68 13.95 -13.89
CA ALA A 74 5.49 14.96 -12.85
C ALA A 74 5.60 16.37 -13.44
N LEU A 75 6.72 16.68 -14.09
CA LEU A 75 7.04 18.01 -14.60
C LEU A 75 6.07 18.46 -15.68
N THR A 76 5.66 17.55 -16.57
CA THR A 76 4.65 17.87 -17.60
C THR A 76 3.28 18.13 -16.99
N THR A 77 2.92 17.43 -15.91
CA THR A 77 1.65 17.64 -15.19
C THR A 77 1.69 18.95 -14.39
N ILE A 78 2.79 19.25 -13.71
CA ILE A 78 3.00 20.51 -13.00
C ILE A 78 2.89 21.69 -13.97
N ALA A 79 3.62 21.65 -15.09
CA ALA A 79 3.62 22.73 -16.08
C ALA A 79 2.24 23.01 -16.71
N LYS A 80 1.35 22.01 -16.77
CA LYS A 80 -0.04 22.18 -17.23
C LYS A 80 -0.93 22.87 -16.20
N ASN A 81 -0.62 22.70 -14.92
CA ASN A 81 -1.41 23.24 -13.81
C ASN A 81 -0.88 24.58 -13.30
N LEU A 82 0.35 24.95 -13.66
CA LEU A 82 0.90 26.28 -13.42
C LEU A 82 0.48 27.26 -14.53
N PRO A 83 0.15 28.52 -14.20
CA PRO A 83 -0.32 29.50 -15.17
C PRO A 83 0.80 29.97 -16.10
N GLY A 84 0.53 30.00 -17.41
CA GLY A 84 1.43 30.57 -18.41
C GLY A 84 2.72 29.78 -18.65
N THR A 85 2.80 28.54 -18.16
CA THR A 85 3.98 27.68 -18.29
C THR A 85 3.82 26.59 -19.35
N SER A 86 4.94 26.03 -19.79
CA SER A 86 4.97 24.84 -20.64
C SER A 86 6.17 23.96 -20.27
N ALA A 87 6.07 22.65 -20.49
CA ALA A 87 7.06 21.66 -20.06
C ALA A 87 8.31 21.56 -20.97
N GLY A 88 8.54 22.55 -21.85
CA GLY A 88 9.55 22.44 -22.90
C GLY A 88 10.99 22.41 -22.36
N GLY A 89 11.76 21.38 -22.74
CA GLY A 89 13.22 21.36 -22.59
C GLY A 89 13.78 20.75 -21.30
N ILE A 90 12.97 20.04 -20.50
CA ILE A 90 13.46 19.43 -19.26
C ILE A 90 13.89 17.98 -19.53
N SER A 91 15.14 17.66 -19.21
CA SER A 91 15.69 16.31 -19.31
C SER A 91 16.11 15.84 -17.91
N PRO A 92 15.22 15.18 -17.15
CA PRO A 92 15.55 14.73 -15.80
C PRO A 92 16.62 13.64 -15.83
N VAL A 93 17.52 13.65 -14.83
CA VAL A 93 18.48 12.57 -14.65
C VAL A 93 17.83 11.35 -14.01
N ASN A 94 18.41 10.17 -14.23
CA ASN A 94 17.94 8.94 -13.60
C ASN A 94 18.42 8.85 -12.14
N SER A 95 17.82 9.65 -11.25
CA SER A 95 18.14 9.74 -9.82
C SER A 95 16.86 9.90 -9.01
N PRO A 96 16.74 9.36 -7.78
CA PRO A 96 15.57 9.59 -6.94
C PRO A 96 15.25 11.07 -6.71
N SER A 97 16.29 11.92 -6.63
CA SER A 97 16.15 13.37 -6.43
C SER A 97 15.95 14.17 -7.72
N GLY A 98 15.97 13.53 -8.90
CA GLY A 98 15.91 14.23 -10.17
C GLY A 98 17.12 15.10 -10.52
N GLY A 99 18.10 15.24 -9.62
CA GLY A 99 19.30 16.06 -9.79
C GLY A 99 19.14 17.48 -9.27
N SER A 100 19.61 18.47 -10.04
CA SER A 100 19.49 19.89 -9.68
C SER A 100 18.04 20.39 -9.83
N PRO A 101 17.61 21.39 -9.04
CA PRO A 101 16.28 21.99 -9.17
C PRO A 101 15.99 22.46 -10.61
N TRP A 102 14.78 22.24 -11.09
CA TRP A 102 14.32 22.72 -12.40
C TRP A 102 13.58 24.04 -12.29
N THR A 103 13.62 24.82 -13.36
CA THR A 103 12.87 26.08 -13.45
C THR A 103 11.85 25.99 -14.58
N ILE A 104 10.57 26.24 -14.26
CA ILE A 104 9.47 26.28 -15.21
C ILE A 104 8.82 27.66 -15.07
N GLY A 105 9.06 28.55 -16.04
CA GLY A 105 8.64 29.95 -15.91
C GLY A 105 9.29 30.63 -14.71
N ALA A 106 8.49 31.15 -13.78
CA ALA A 106 8.94 31.79 -12.54
C ALA A 106 9.07 30.81 -11.35
N PHE A 107 8.76 29.52 -11.56
CA PHE A 107 8.68 28.51 -10.52
C PHE A 107 9.94 27.66 -10.48
N THR A 108 10.42 27.32 -9.28
CA THR A 108 11.49 26.35 -9.04
C THR A 108 10.88 25.06 -8.52
N ILE A 109 11.26 23.92 -9.10
CA ILE A 109 10.72 22.61 -8.77
C ILE A 109 11.86 21.70 -8.31
N THR A 110 11.67 21.04 -7.18
CA THR A 110 12.49 19.91 -6.73
C THR A 110 11.60 18.71 -6.48
N VAL A 111 12.16 17.52 -6.61
CA VAL A 111 11.44 16.27 -6.43
C VAL A 111 12.27 15.29 -5.64
N GLN A 112 11.61 14.36 -4.98
CA GLN A 112 12.26 13.24 -4.30
C GLN A 112 11.36 12.01 -4.43
N ALA A 113 11.92 10.93 -4.98
CA ALA A 113 11.26 9.64 -5.06
C ALA A 113 11.86 8.66 -4.04
N THR A 114 11.03 7.76 -3.53
CA THR A 114 11.44 6.56 -2.80
C THR A 114 10.91 5.32 -3.53
N SER A 115 10.92 4.15 -2.90
CA SER A 115 10.31 2.92 -3.45
C SER A 115 8.79 3.02 -3.62
N TYR A 116 8.10 3.91 -2.89
CA TYR A 116 6.62 3.97 -2.88
C TYR A 116 6.03 5.38 -2.69
N THR A 117 6.87 6.40 -2.48
CA THR A 117 6.46 7.80 -2.37
C THR A 117 7.12 8.67 -3.44
N TYR A 118 6.42 9.73 -3.83
CA TYR A 118 6.95 10.77 -4.69
C TYR A 118 6.55 12.13 -4.15
N GLN A 119 7.56 12.93 -3.82
CA GLN A 119 7.41 14.27 -3.28
C GLN A 119 7.75 15.30 -4.35
N VAL A 120 6.94 16.35 -4.41
CA VAL A 120 7.14 17.53 -5.25
C VAL A 120 7.19 18.74 -4.33
N THR A 121 8.20 19.59 -4.52
CA THR A 121 8.27 20.89 -3.89
C THR A 121 8.30 21.96 -4.98
N ILE A 122 7.42 22.95 -4.86
CA ILE A 122 7.35 24.09 -5.79
C ILE A 122 7.60 25.37 -4.99
N ALA A 123 8.55 26.17 -5.46
CA ALA A 123 8.84 27.50 -4.93
C ALA A 123 8.54 28.58 -5.97
N HIS A 124 7.96 29.70 -5.53
CA HIS A 124 7.64 30.86 -6.36
C HIS A 124 7.98 32.15 -5.62
N SER A 125 8.55 33.14 -6.33
CA SER A 125 8.79 34.47 -5.78
C SER A 125 7.64 35.40 -6.17
N HIS A 126 6.77 35.71 -5.21
CA HIS A 126 5.59 36.55 -5.43
C HIS A 126 5.91 38.02 -5.16
N PRO A 127 5.67 38.94 -6.12
CA PRO A 127 5.83 40.37 -5.88
C PRO A 127 4.71 40.90 -4.98
N VAL A 128 5.07 41.76 -4.02
CA VAL A 128 4.12 42.39 -3.08
C VAL A 128 4.09 43.89 -3.29
N ALA A 129 2.90 44.48 -3.29
CA ALA A 129 2.65 45.89 -3.58
C ALA A 129 2.84 46.79 -2.36
N LEU A 130 2.47 46.34 -1.16
CA LEU A 130 2.52 47.15 0.06
C LEU A 130 3.91 47.14 0.72
N ALA A 131 4.60 46.00 0.73
CA ALA A 131 5.83 45.82 1.49
C ALA A 131 6.98 46.79 1.07
N PRO A 132 7.22 47.09 -0.22
CA PRO A 132 8.21 48.08 -0.65
C PRO A 132 7.93 49.50 -0.15
N VAL A 133 6.65 49.87 -0.04
CA VAL A 133 6.23 51.22 0.40
C VAL A 133 6.69 51.52 1.83
N HIS A 134 6.91 50.47 2.63
CA HIS A 134 7.36 50.56 4.02
C HIS A 134 8.81 50.08 4.23
N GLY A 135 9.60 49.96 3.15
CA GLY A 135 11.02 49.60 3.22
C GLY A 135 11.31 48.11 3.42
N PHE A 136 10.32 47.24 3.24
CA PHE A 136 10.50 45.79 3.24
C PHE A 136 10.83 45.26 1.84
N GLN A 137 11.21 43.98 1.77
CA GLN A 137 11.50 43.32 0.49
C GLN A 137 10.29 43.36 -0.45
N SER A 138 10.57 43.49 -1.76
CA SER A 138 9.55 43.59 -2.80
C SER A 138 8.96 42.26 -3.25
N THR A 139 9.45 41.17 -2.70
CA THR A 139 9.00 39.82 -3.01
C THR A 139 8.94 38.96 -1.76
N ILE A 140 8.02 38.00 -1.75
CA ILE A 140 7.94 36.93 -0.76
C ILE A 140 8.07 35.59 -1.47
N THR A 141 8.87 34.68 -0.91
CA THR A 141 8.98 33.32 -1.43
C THR A 141 7.84 32.48 -0.86
N LEU A 142 7.02 31.92 -1.75
CA LEU A 142 6.02 30.92 -1.42
C LEU A 142 6.60 29.55 -1.75
N GLN A 143 6.46 28.61 -0.83
CA GLN A 143 6.86 27.23 -1.04
C GLN A 143 5.72 26.31 -0.62
N VAL A 144 5.44 25.32 -1.46
CA VAL A 144 4.49 24.25 -1.19
C VAL A 144 5.16 22.90 -1.39
N GLU A 145 4.61 21.91 -0.71
CA GLU A 145 5.04 20.54 -0.77
C GLU A 145 3.82 19.65 -0.96
N ALA A 146 3.97 18.64 -1.81
CA ALA A 146 2.98 17.62 -2.02
C ALA A 146 3.68 16.26 -2.09
N THR A 147 3.21 15.30 -1.29
CA THR A 147 3.72 13.94 -1.32
C THR A 147 2.59 13.00 -1.71
N ALA A 148 2.83 12.20 -2.74
CA ALA A 148 1.90 11.17 -3.17
C ALA A 148 2.50 9.80 -2.84
N GLN A 149 1.65 8.91 -2.34
CA GLN A 149 2.00 7.51 -2.13
C GLN A 149 1.30 6.66 -3.18
N ASN A 150 2.04 5.68 -3.69
CA ASN A 150 1.48 4.61 -4.49
C ASN A 150 1.59 3.31 -3.70
N ALA A 151 0.48 2.88 -3.12
CA ALA A 151 0.40 1.61 -2.40
C ALA A 151 0.24 0.41 -3.35
N ASN A 152 0.15 0.62 -4.67
CA ASN A 152 0.23 -0.44 -5.67
C ASN A 152 1.68 -0.91 -5.85
N LEU A 153 2.22 -1.49 -4.77
CA LEU A 153 3.59 -2.00 -4.74
C LEU A 153 3.73 -3.13 -5.78
N PRO A 154 4.70 -3.07 -6.71
CA PRO A 154 4.90 -4.06 -7.76
C PRO A 154 5.62 -5.32 -7.21
N TYR A 155 5.21 -5.77 -6.04
CA TYR A 155 5.85 -6.87 -5.33
C TYR A 155 4.79 -7.92 -5.02
N ALA A 156 5.10 -9.17 -5.32
CA ALA A 156 4.29 -10.31 -4.90
C ALA A 156 4.33 -10.45 -3.38
N VAL A 157 5.48 -10.13 -2.77
CA VAL A 157 5.69 -10.22 -1.33
C VAL A 157 6.27 -8.91 -0.81
N VAL A 158 5.66 -8.36 0.24
CA VAL A 158 6.10 -7.16 0.95
C VAL A 158 6.22 -7.48 2.43
N LEU A 159 7.41 -7.28 2.99
CA LEU A 159 7.72 -7.62 4.38
C LEU A 159 8.15 -6.37 5.16
N LEU A 160 7.43 -6.07 6.23
CA LEU A 160 7.41 -4.73 6.83
C LEU A 160 8.24 -4.60 8.11
N GLN A 161 8.68 -5.71 8.69
CA GLN A 161 9.49 -5.73 9.91
C GLN A 161 10.77 -4.87 9.73
N ASP A 162 11.03 -3.97 10.68
CA ASP A 162 12.03 -2.89 10.64
C ASP A 162 13.06 -2.88 11.79
N GLN A 163 13.08 -3.95 12.58
CA GLN A 163 14.01 -4.15 13.65
C GLN A 163 15.23 -4.84 13.07
N SER A 164 16.40 -4.26 13.25
CA SER A 164 17.64 -4.90 12.80
C SER A 164 18.38 -5.52 14.00
N PRO A 165 19.13 -6.64 13.83
CA PRO A 165 19.30 -7.43 12.62
C PRO A 165 18.33 -8.63 12.56
N TYR A 166 17.40 -8.62 11.60
CA TYR A 166 16.50 -9.76 11.34
C TYR A 166 16.43 -10.10 9.85
N SER A 167 16.00 -11.32 9.55
CA SER A 167 15.63 -11.73 8.19
C SER A 167 14.11 -11.84 8.13
N ASN A 168 13.46 -10.91 7.44
CA ASN A 168 12.00 -10.92 7.35
C ASN A 168 11.50 -12.06 6.48
N PHE A 169 12.28 -12.41 5.45
CA PHE A 169 12.02 -13.55 4.61
C PHE A 169 12.95 -14.69 5.02
N ASN A 170 12.41 -15.89 5.20
CA ASN A 170 13.21 -17.08 5.48
C ASN A 170 12.63 -18.32 4.77
N ILE A 171 13.51 -19.20 4.29
CA ILE A 171 13.15 -20.52 3.79
C ILE A 171 13.84 -21.59 4.65
N ASN A 172 13.05 -22.42 5.34
CA ASN A 172 13.54 -23.47 6.24
C ASN A 172 13.35 -24.90 5.68
N GLY A 173 13.11 -25.02 4.37
CA GLY A 173 13.00 -26.31 3.67
C GLY A 173 14.30 -26.74 3.01
N THR A 174 14.55 -28.05 2.90
CA THR A 174 15.65 -28.59 2.07
C THR A 174 15.18 -29.83 1.31
N PRO A 175 14.77 -29.70 0.02
CA PRO A 175 14.64 -28.46 -0.74
C PRO A 175 13.34 -27.73 -0.39
N GLY A 176 13.39 -26.44 -0.05
CA GLY A 176 12.22 -25.55 0.02
C GLY A 176 12.43 -24.40 -0.94
N GLY A 177 11.35 -23.89 -1.53
CA GLY A 177 11.47 -22.79 -2.49
C GLY A 177 10.19 -21.98 -2.67
N ILE A 178 10.35 -20.82 -3.30
CA ILE A 178 9.27 -19.99 -3.79
C ILE A 178 9.49 -19.70 -5.27
N THR A 179 8.43 -19.83 -6.08
CA THR A 179 8.41 -19.34 -7.45
C THR A 179 7.53 -18.12 -7.51
N LEU A 180 8.09 -17.03 -7.98
CA LEU A 180 7.42 -15.75 -8.16
C LEU A 180 7.07 -15.59 -9.64
N GLN A 181 5.79 -15.38 -9.90
CA GLN A 181 5.23 -15.28 -11.25
C GLN A 181 4.50 -13.96 -11.44
N TYR A 182 4.16 -13.68 -12.69
CA TYR A 182 3.32 -12.56 -13.06
C TYR A 182 2.11 -13.05 -13.87
N ALA A 183 0.91 -12.74 -13.42
CA ALA A 183 -0.33 -12.97 -14.15
C ALA A 183 -0.64 -11.75 -15.02
N GLY A 184 -0.36 -11.87 -16.31
CA GLY A 184 -0.86 -10.94 -17.32
C GLY A 184 0.05 -10.81 -18.54
N SER A 185 -0.36 -9.92 -19.45
CA SER A 185 0.39 -9.59 -20.67
C SER A 185 1.26 -8.34 -20.51
N ASN A 186 1.29 -7.70 -19.33
CA ASN A 186 2.07 -6.49 -19.09
C ASN A 186 3.49 -6.86 -18.64
N PRO A 187 4.54 -6.66 -19.46
CA PRO A 187 5.92 -6.95 -19.09
C PRO A 187 6.46 -6.12 -17.89
N ASN A 188 5.66 -5.18 -17.37
CA ASN A 188 5.96 -4.36 -16.20
C ASN A 188 5.17 -4.72 -14.94
N GLY A 189 4.23 -5.68 -15.00
CA GLY A 189 3.70 -6.27 -13.78
C GLY A 189 4.70 -7.33 -13.30
N ARG A 190 5.26 -7.15 -12.11
CA ARG A 190 6.43 -7.93 -11.70
C ARG A 190 6.19 -8.45 -10.29
N GLY A 191 6.47 -9.72 -10.05
CA GLY A 191 6.28 -10.36 -8.75
C GLY A 191 7.57 -10.40 -7.96
N GLY A 192 8.05 -9.27 -7.44
CA GLY A 192 9.25 -9.23 -6.61
C GLY A 192 9.01 -9.60 -5.14
N ILE A 193 10.11 -9.74 -4.38
CA ILE A 193 10.06 -9.66 -2.91
C ILE A 193 10.70 -8.35 -2.48
N PHE A 194 9.97 -7.59 -1.69
CA PHE A 194 10.48 -6.42 -0.98
C PHE A 194 10.53 -6.71 0.51
N SER A 195 11.62 -6.33 1.16
CA SER A 195 11.82 -6.48 2.60
C SER A 195 12.45 -5.24 3.23
N ASN A 196 11.91 -4.81 4.37
CA ASN A 196 12.52 -3.77 5.21
C ASN A 196 13.82 -4.24 5.92
N GLU A 197 14.03 -5.54 6.06
CA GLU A 197 15.26 -6.13 6.58
C GLU A 197 15.75 -7.24 5.64
N SER A 198 16.53 -8.19 6.15
CA SER A 198 17.26 -9.17 5.34
C SER A 198 16.36 -10.21 4.67
N ILE A 199 16.79 -10.72 3.50
CA ILE A 199 16.14 -11.82 2.79
C ILE A 199 17.01 -13.07 2.89
N ALA A 200 16.63 -14.03 3.73
CA ALA A 200 17.36 -15.29 3.88
C ALA A 200 16.81 -16.37 2.92
N PRO A 201 17.54 -16.76 1.85
CA PRO A 201 17.04 -17.71 0.85
C PRO A 201 17.05 -19.18 1.32
N GLY A 202 17.52 -19.47 2.53
CA GLY A 202 17.74 -20.84 2.97
C GLY A 202 18.81 -21.56 2.14
N ASN A 203 18.71 -22.89 2.05
CA ASN A 203 19.74 -23.74 1.44
C ASN A 203 19.35 -24.37 0.08
N GLY A 204 18.15 -24.10 -0.42
CA GLY A 204 17.67 -24.62 -1.71
C GLY A 204 18.47 -24.10 -2.91
N THR A 205 18.48 -24.86 -4.00
CA THR A 205 19.10 -24.49 -5.28
C THR A 205 18.23 -25.00 -6.44
N PRO A 206 17.36 -24.16 -7.06
CA PRO A 206 17.03 -22.80 -6.64
C PRO A 206 16.19 -22.77 -5.37
N SER A 207 16.29 -21.67 -4.64
CA SER A 207 15.45 -21.34 -3.49
C SER A 207 14.38 -20.31 -3.85
N ILE A 208 14.72 -19.37 -4.73
CA ILE A 208 13.84 -18.34 -5.22
C ILE A 208 13.93 -18.39 -6.74
N THR A 209 12.80 -18.65 -7.38
CA THR A 209 12.68 -18.75 -8.83
C THR A 209 11.77 -17.65 -9.32
N PHE A 210 12.18 -16.91 -10.34
CA PHE A 210 11.34 -15.96 -11.04
C PHE A 210 10.92 -16.56 -12.39
N SER A 211 9.61 -16.60 -12.65
CA SER A 211 9.06 -17.27 -13.83
C SER A 211 7.96 -16.44 -14.51
N PRO A 212 8.04 -16.18 -15.83
CA PRO A 212 9.12 -16.57 -16.73
C PRO A 212 10.41 -15.77 -16.46
N SER A 213 11.55 -16.39 -16.73
CA SER A 213 12.89 -15.81 -16.50
C SER A 213 13.07 -14.48 -17.22
N GLY A 214 13.74 -13.51 -16.59
CA GLY A 214 14.06 -12.20 -17.15
C GLY A 214 12.88 -11.23 -17.22
N ALA A 215 11.69 -11.65 -16.78
CA ALA A 215 10.47 -10.84 -16.81
C ALA A 215 9.78 -10.70 -15.44
N ALA A 216 9.92 -11.70 -14.56
CA ALA A 216 9.36 -11.67 -13.22
C ALA A 216 10.36 -11.05 -12.23
N GLY A 217 10.10 -9.82 -11.77
CA GLY A 217 10.65 -9.22 -10.54
C GLY A 217 12.18 -9.22 -10.30
N ASP A 218 12.56 -8.68 -9.14
CA ASP A 218 13.86 -8.88 -8.49
C ASP A 218 13.63 -8.96 -6.96
N LEU A 219 14.71 -8.87 -6.18
CA LEU A 219 14.69 -8.82 -4.72
C LEU A 219 15.18 -7.45 -4.24
N TRP A 220 14.47 -6.87 -3.29
CA TRP A 220 14.83 -5.60 -2.66
C TRP A 220 14.87 -5.74 -1.15
N ALA A 221 15.97 -5.27 -0.55
CA ALA A 221 16.09 -5.18 0.89
C ALA A 221 16.63 -3.80 1.30
N VAL A 222 16.06 -3.26 2.37
CA VAL A 222 16.52 -1.98 2.95
C VAL A 222 17.76 -2.23 3.80
N GLN A 223 17.70 -3.22 4.70
CA GLN A 223 18.82 -3.63 5.55
C GLN A 223 19.14 -5.12 5.35
N GLU A 224 20.01 -5.41 4.37
CA GLU A 224 20.44 -6.78 4.10
C GLU A 224 21.65 -7.18 4.97
N ILE A 225 21.57 -8.35 5.61
CA ILE A 225 22.68 -8.92 6.38
C ILE A 225 23.70 -9.56 5.44
N ASN A 226 25.00 -9.37 5.72
CA ASN A 226 26.09 -9.89 4.88
C ASN A 226 26.03 -11.41 4.63
N SER A 227 25.64 -12.22 5.61
CA SER A 227 25.53 -13.68 5.44
C SER A 227 24.43 -14.06 4.45
N ASP A 228 23.29 -13.38 4.53
CA ASP A 228 22.13 -13.63 3.67
C ASP A 228 22.41 -13.13 2.25
N ARG A 229 23.07 -11.97 2.11
CA ARG A 229 23.61 -11.48 0.83
C ARG A 229 24.54 -12.49 0.18
N ILE A 230 25.50 -13.04 0.94
CA ILE A 230 26.41 -14.06 0.42
C ILE A 230 25.60 -15.28 -0.05
N ALA A 231 24.61 -15.72 0.73
CA ALA A 231 23.75 -16.83 0.34
C ALA A 231 22.96 -16.53 -0.95
N LEU A 232 22.32 -15.37 -1.06
CA LEU A 232 21.54 -14.97 -2.25
C LEU A 232 22.37 -14.99 -3.53
N ASN A 233 23.63 -14.58 -3.45
CA ASN A 233 24.53 -14.52 -4.60
C ASN A 233 25.29 -15.85 -4.87
N VAL A 234 24.99 -16.93 -4.13
CA VAL A 234 25.45 -18.27 -4.52
C VAL A 234 24.83 -18.65 -5.86
N ALA A 235 25.67 -19.11 -6.80
CA ALA A 235 25.24 -19.48 -8.14
C ALA A 235 24.06 -20.47 -8.11
N GLY A 236 22.98 -20.12 -8.82
CA GLY A 236 21.77 -20.92 -8.91
C GLY A 236 20.84 -20.86 -7.68
N ARG A 237 21.17 -20.10 -6.63
CA ARG A 237 20.29 -19.93 -5.47
C ARG A 237 19.06 -19.09 -5.80
N VAL A 238 19.24 -18.02 -6.56
CA VAL A 238 18.19 -17.20 -7.16
C VAL A 238 18.32 -17.28 -8.68
N VAL A 239 17.22 -17.51 -9.39
CA VAL A 239 17.22 -17.70 -10.85
C VAL A 239 16.06 -16.97 -11.52
N GLY A 240 16.25 -16.53 -12.77
CA GLY A 240 15.19 -15.94 -13.59
C GLY A 240 14.83 -14.48 -13.28
N TYR A 241 15.58 -13.83 -12.38
CA TYR A 241 15.35 -12.43 -12.01
C TYR A 241 15.67 -11.50 -13.18
N GLN A 242 15.15 -10.28 -13.19
CA GLN A 242 15.26 -9.42 -14.35
C GLN A 242 16.69 -8.89 -14.60
N ASN A 243 17.39 -8.53 -13.53
CA ASN A 243 18.74 -8.01 -13.64
C ASN A 243 19.78 -9.12 -13.37
N GLU A 244 19.78 -10.19 -14.16
CA GLU A 244 20.70 -11.35 -13.97
C GLU A 244 22.20 -11.00 -13.99
N THR A 245 22.53 -9.77 -14.42
CA THR A 245 23.89 -9.21 -14.37
C THR A 245 24.20 -8.42 -13.10
N ALA A 246 23.24 -8.25 -12.19
CA ALA A 246 23.46 -7.60 -10.91
C ALA A 246 24.20 -8.55 -9.97
N ASP A 247 25.52 -8.38 -9.87
CA ASP A 247 26.40 -9.15 -8.97
C ASP A 247 26.11 -8.96 -7.47
N ASN A 248 24.98 -8.35 -7.07
CA ASN A 248 24.71 -7.92 -5.70
C ASN A 248 23.22 -7.97 -5.31
N LEU A 249 22.55 -9.11 -5.46
CA LEU A 249 21.23 -9.31 -4.85
C LEU A 249 21.34 -9.23 -3.30
N PRO A 250 20.30 -8.73 -2.60
CA PRO A 250 19.18 -7.98 -3.14
C PRO A 250 19.61 -6.56 -3.47
N LEU A 251 18.83 -5.93 -4.36
CA LEU A 251 18.94 -4.52 -4.69
C LEU A 251 18.64 -3.68 -3.44
N SER A 252 19.28 -2.51 -3.33
CA SER A 252 19.04 -1.60 -2.21
C SER A 252 17.66 -0.95 -2.35
N ALA A 253 16.96 -0.80 -1.21
CA ALA A 253 15.66 -0.20 -1.12
C ALA A 253 15.56 0.85 0.01
N SER A 254 14.46 1.60 0.02
CA SER A 254 14.07 2.52 1.11
C SER A 254 12.95 1.94 1.94
N HIS A 255 12.98 2.18 3.26
CA HIS A 255 12.00 1.67 4.23
C HIS A 255 10.54 1.91 3.80
N ILE A 256 9.74 0.84 3.76
CA ILE A 256 8.29 0.88 3.52
C ILE A 256 7.55 0.87 4.86
N ASP A 257 6.82 1.94 5.16
CA ASP A 257 5.92 1.97 6.31
C ASP A 257 4.70 1.07 6.07
N PHE A 258 3.93 0.80 7.13
CA PHE A 258 2.68 0.04 7.03
C PHE A 258 1.74 0.62 5.97
N PRO A 259 1.45 -0.10 4.86
CA PRO A 259 0.49 0.38 3.88
C PRO A 259 -0.89 0.36 4.53
N ASN A 260 -1.55 1.52 4.64
CA ASN A 260 -2.82 1.66 5.35
C ASN A 260 -4.00 1.21 4.47
N TYR A 261 -4.26 -0.09 4.34
CA TYR A 261 -5.43 -0.56 3.60
C TYR A 261 -6.72 -0.37 4.42
N PRO A 262 -7.80 0.16 3.82
CA PRO A 262 -9.05 0.43 4.53
C PRO A 262 -9.63 -0.84 5.13
N GLU A 263 -9.97 -0.79 6.40
CA GLU A 263 -10.67 -1.87 7.09
C GLU A 263 -12.08 -2.05 6.48
N PRO A 264 -12.54 -3.29 6.27
CA PRO A 264 -13.92 -3.56 5.88
C PRO A 264 -14.92 -3.04 6.91
N ALA A 265 -16.05 -2.50 6.46
CA ALA A 265 -17.10 -2.12 7.39
C ALA A 265 -17.64 -3.37 8.13
N PRO A 266 -17.80 -3.32 9.46
CA PRO A 266 -18.29 -4.46 10.23
C PRO A 266 -19.66 -4.97 9.73
N PRO A 267 -19.84 -6.28 9.52
CA PRO A 267 -21.13 -6.83 9.10
C PRO A 267 -22.22 -6.67 10.15
N ALA A 268 -23.46 -6.46 9.72
CA ALA A 268 -24.61 -6.31 10.63
C ALA A 268 -25.10 -7.64 11.25
N ALA A 269 -24.90 -8.77 10.56
CA ALA A 269 -25.34 -10.08 11.03
C ALA A 269 -24.28 -10.70 11.96
N THR A 270 -24.72 -11.37 13.02
CA THR A 270 -23.83 -12.04 13.98
C THR A 270 -24.18 -13.52 14.08
N TYR A 271 -23.14 -14.36 14.11
CA TYR A 271 -23.19 -15.81 14.22
C TYR A 271 -22.25 -16.26 15.34
N ASN A 272 -22.57 -17.39 15.99
CA ASN A 272 -21.71 -17.92 17.05
C ASN A 272 -20.34 -18.32 16.49
N GLY A 273 -20.32 -19.24 15.54
CA GLY A 273 -19.17 -19.90 14.92
C GLY A 273 -19.72 -20.95 13.95
N SER A 274 -18.86 -21.71 13.27
CA SER A 274 -19.33 -22.80 12.41
C SER A 274 -18.38 -23.97 12.43
N THR A 275 -18.91 -25.19 12.55
CA THR A 275 -18.13 -26.43 12.41
C THR A 275 -18.68 -27.21 11.23
N VAL A 276 -17.95 -27.18 10.12
CA VAL A 276 -18.26 -27.90 8.89
C VAL A 276 -17.60 -29.27 8.94
N VAL A 277 -18.44 -30.30 8.95
CA VAL A 277 -18.04 -31.71 9.03
C VAL A 277 -18.07 -32.37 7.65
N ASN A 278 -17.56 -33.60 7.56
CA ASN A 278 -17.66 -34.38 6.33
C ASN A 278 -19.13 -34.62 5.93
N GLY A 279 -19.48 -34.28 4.70
CA GLY A 279 -20.83 -34.37 4.16
C GLY A 279 -21.05 -33.43 2.98
N PRO A 280 -22.32 -33.16 2.62
CA PRO A 280 -22.66 -32.15 1.63
C PRO A 280 -22.06 -30.77 1.96
N PRO A 281 -21.80 -29.92 0.95
CA PRO A 281 -21.28 -28.58 1.18
C PRO A 281 -22.14 -27.78 2.17
N THR A 282 -21.50 -27.14 3.14
CA THR A 282 -22.14 -26.21 4.08
C THR A 282 -21.92 -24.79 3.59
N TYR A 283 -23.02 -24.06 3.35
CA TYR A 283 -22.99 -22.67 2.91
C TYR A 283 -22.94 -21.72 4.10
N LEU A 284 -21.86 -20.97 4.20
CA LEU A 284 -21.67 -19.95 5.24
C LEU A 284 -22.11 -18.59 4.69
N CYS A 285 -22.60 -17.75 5.60
CA CYS A 285 -23.12 -16.41 5.28
C CYS A 285 -22.18 -15.32 5.78
N PRO A 286 -22.08 -14.19 5.06
CA PRO A 286 -21.28 -13.07 5.53
C PRO A 286 -21.87 -12.52 6.83
N GLY A 287 -20.98 -12.14 7.76
CA GLY A 287 -21.34 -11.76 9.11
C GLY A 287 -20.16 -11.76 10.06
N GLN A 288 -20.44 -11.36 11.29
CA GLN A 288 -19.55 -11.46 12.43
C GLN A 288 -19.66 -12.85 13.05
N TYR A 289 -18.55 -13.56 13.19
CA TYR A 289 -18.45 -14.86 13.83
C TYR A 289 -17.78 -14.67 15.19
N THR A 290 -18.54 -14.79 16.28
CA THR A 290 -18.05 -14.55 17.66
C THR A 290 -17.12 -15.66 18.18
N ASN A 291 -16.88 -16.70 17.38
CA ASN A 291 -16.16 -17.93 17.69
C ASN A 291 -15.63 -18.55 16.38
N GLN A 292 -14.91 -19.67 16.51
CA GLN A 292 -14.15 -20.29 15.42
C GLN A 292 -15.03 -20.69 14.23
N ILE A 293 -14.47 -20.54 13.04
CA ILE A 293 -14.90 -21.28 11.85
C ILE A 293 -13.96 -22.48 11.67
N VAL A 294 -14.50 -23.68 11.71
CA VAL A 294 -13.75 -24.94 11.57
C VAL A 294 -14.27 -25.70 10.37
N VAL A 295 -13.39 -26.08 9.46
CA VAL A 295 -13.67 -27.00 8.35
C VAL A 295 -12.87 -28.28 8.62
N GLN A 296 -13.54 -29.33 9.06
CA GLN A 296 -12.91 -30.60 9.36
C GLN A 296 -12.46 -31.32 8.09
N ASN A 297 -11.60 -32.34 8.25
CA ASN A 297 -11.18 -33.18 7.14
C ASN A 297 -12.38 -33.81 6.42
N GLY A 298 -12.41 -33.70 5.09
CA GLY A 298 -13.52 -34.12 4.23
C GLY A 298 -14.74 -33.20 4.26
N GLY A 299 -14.78 -32.16 5.09
CA GLY A 299 -15.81 -31.13 5.07
C GLY A 299 -15.59 -30.13 3.94
N THR A 300 -16.68 -29.60 3.38
CA THR A 300 -16.63 -28.54 2.36
C THR A 300 -17.45 -27.33 2.83
N ALA A 301 -16.77 -26.23 3.13
CA ALA A 301 -17.37 -24.95 3.45
C ALA A 301 -17.39 -24.06 2.20
N VAL A 302 -18.56 -23.51 1.87
CA VAL A 302 -18.73 -22.61 0.73
C VAL A 302 -19.19 -21.25 1.23
N LEU A 303 -18.43 -20.20 0.91
CA LEU A 303 -18.68 -18.84 1.36
C LEU A 303 -19.57 -18.12 0.34
N ALA A 304 -20.72 -17.63 0.79
CA ALA A 304 -21.48 -16.61 0.07
C ALA A 304 -20.69 -15.28 0.01
N PRO A 305 -20.92 -14.40 -0.99
CA PRO A 305 -20.11 -13.21 -1.17
C PRO A 305 -20.31 -12.22 -0.01
N GLY A 306 -19.24 -11.62 0.47
CA GLY A 306 -19.29 -10.65 1.56
C GLY A 306 -18.13 -10.74 2.55
N VAL A 307 -18.32 -10.07 3.69
CA VAL A 307 -17.32 -9.93 4.75
C VAL A 307 -17.58 -10.98 5.83
N TYR A 308 -16.54 -11.73 6.19
CA TYR A 308 -16.53 -12.73 7.26
C TYR A 308 -15.58 -12.26 8.35
N GLN A 309 -16.12 -11.55 9.34
CA GLN A 309 -15.32 -11.05 10.46
C GLN A 309 -15.29 -12.09 11.57
N VAL A 310 -14.13 -12.71 11.81
CA VAL A 310 -13.94 -13.75 12.82
C VAL A 310 -13.28 -13.15 14.06
N GLN A 311 -14.04 -13.15 15.15
CA GLN A 311 -13.74 -12.37 16.36
C GLN A 311 -13.10 -13.21 17.46
N ALA A 312 -13.26 -14.54 17.43
CA ALA A 312 -12.60 -15.43 18.38
C ALA A 312 -12.24 -16.78 17.77
N ASN A 313 -11.25 -17.44 18.37
CA ASN A 313 -10.63 -18.72 18.00
C ASN A 313 -10.16 -18.91 16.53
N GLY A 314 -10.31 -17.90 15.67
CA GLY A 314 -9.74 -17.89 14.32
C GLY A 314 -10.48 -18.78 13.32
N VAL A 315 -9.75 -19.24 12.30
CA VAL A 315 -10.29 -20.11 11.26
C VAL A 315 -9.39 -21.34 11.13
N SER A 316 -9.95 -22.55 11.18
CA SER A 316 -9.17 -23.79 11.06
C SER A 316 -9.69 -24.65 9.93
N ILE A 317 -8.84 -24.91 8.94
CA ILE A 317 -9.22 -25.56 7.69
C ILE A 317 -8.38 -26.83 7.52
N GLN A 318 -9.05 -27.97 7.57
CA GLN A 318 -8.51 -29.30 7.28
C GLN A 318 -9.22 -29.96 6.09
N GLY A 319 -10.37 -29.41 5.66
CA GLY A 319 -11.11 -29.81 4.46
C GLY A 319 -11.02 -28.75 3.35
N THR A 320 -12.13 -28.49 2.67
CA THR A 320 -12.21 -27.50 1.58
C THR A 320 -12.93 -26.23 2.04
N LEU A 321 -12.30 -25.06 1.89
CA LEU A 321 -12.93 -23.75 2.02
C LEU A 321 -12.91 -23.04 0.66
N ARG A 322 -14.06 -22.66 0.12
CA ARG A 322 -14.10 -21.97 -1.17
C ARG A 322 -15.19 -20.93 -1.31
N THR A 323 -15.06 -20.01 -2.25
CA THR A 323 -16.15 -19.15 -2.72
C THR A 323 -17.19 -19.93 -3.55
N LEU A 324 -18.36 -19.31 -3.73
CA LEU A 324 -19.40 -19.83 -4.63
C LEU A 324 -18.87 -20.00 -6.07
N ASN A 325 -19.32 -21.06 -6.73
CA ASN A 325 -19.10 -21.30 -8.15
C ASN A 325 -20.34 -21.89 -8.82
N SER A 326 -20.26 -22.20 -10.11
CA SER A 326 -21.40 -22.67 -10.90
C SER A 326 -22.00 -24.00 -10.42
N SER A 327 -21.25 -24.81 -9.66
CA SER A 327 -21.76 -26.07 -9.10
C SER A 327 -22.74 -25.88 -7.95
N ASP A 328 -22.82 -24.68 -7.37
CA ASP A 328 -23.68 -24.36 -6.23
C ASP A 328 -25.08 -23.87 -6.64
N ILE A 329 -25.35 -23.73 -7.95
CA ILE A 329 -26.66 -23.29 -8.46
C ILE A 329 -27.72 -24.32 -8.05
N GLY A 330 -28.86 -23.84 -7.56
CA GLY A 330 -29.97 -24.63 -7.04
C GLY A 330 -29.87 -24.95 -5.54
N GLN A 331 -28.77 -24.57 -4.88
CA GLN A 331 -28.55 -24.83 -3.46
C GLN A 331 -29.13 -23.71 -2.60
N ASN A 332 -29.50 -24.01 -1.34
CA ASN A 332 -29.94 -22.99 -0.39
C ASN A 332 -28.72 -22.31 0.25
N VAL A 333 -28.51 -21.06 -0.13
CA VAL A 333 -27.43 -20.20 0.35
C VAL A 333 -28.06 -19.06 1.15
N CYS A 334 -27.77 -19.01 2.45
CA CYS A 334 -28.23 -17.94 3.34
C CYS A 334 -29.74 -17.70 3.36
N GLY A 335 -30.52 -18.78 3.27
CA GLY A 335 -31.99 -18.73 3.32
C GLY A 335 -32.65 -18.50 1.96
N SER A 336 -31.89 -18.51 0.87
CA SER A 336 -32.40 -18.34 -0.49
C SER A 336 -31.80 -19.36 -1.46
N THR A 337 -32.59 -19.86 -2.42
CA THR A 337 -32.06 -20.73 -3.48
C THR A 337 -31.19 -19.91 -4.43
N LEU A 338 -29.95 -20.34 -4.67
CA LEU A 338 -29.05 -19.71 -5.61
C LEU A 338 -29.50 -19.98 -7.05
N ILE A 339 -29.96 -18.96 -7.75
CA ILE A 339 -30.47 -19.09 -9.14
C ILE A 339 -29.33 -18.91 -10.17
N ALA A 340 -28.33 -18.10 -9.82
CA ALA A 340 -27.13 -17.87 -10.61
C ALA A 340 -25.98 -17.45 -9.69
N VAL A 341 -24.74 -17.70 -10.10
CA VAL A 341 -23.56 -17.20 -9.37
C VAL A 341 -23.54 -15.67 -9.50
N PRO A 342 -23.37 -14.92 -8.39
CA PRO A 342 -23.25 -13.47 -8.44
C PRO A 342 -22.09 -13.03 -9.33
N ALA A 343 -22.26 -11.92 -10.05
CA ALA A 343 -21.21 -11.36 -10.92
C ALA A 343 -19.91 -11.07 -10.16
N ASP A 344 -20.04 -10.78 -8.86
CA ASP A 344 -18.94 -10.65 -7.91
C ASP A 344 -19.15 -11.68 -6.79
N PRO A 345 -18.54 -12.87 -6.88
CA PRO A 345 -18.62 -13.90 -5.85
C PRO A 345 -17.63 -13.63 -4.70
N GLY A 346 -16.96 -12.47 -4.70
CA GLY A 346 -15.80 -12.23 -3.88
C GLY A 346 -16.11 -12.13 -2.38
N VAL A 347 -15.12 -12.55 -1.61
CA VAL A 347 -15.19 -12.59 -0.15
C VAL A 347 -13.97 -11.90 0.45
N ILE A 348 -14.13 -11.45 1.67
CA ILE A 348 -13.02 -11.06 2.54
C ILE A 348 -13.20 -11.74 3.88
N ILE A 349 -12.16 -12.44 4.31
CA ILE A 349 -12.09 -13.04 5.64
C ILE A 349 -11.25 -12.08 6.48
N GLU A 350 -11.90 -11.46 7.44
CA GLU A 350 -11.27 -10.59 8.41
C GLU A 350 -11.07 -11.39 9.69
N VAL A 351 -9.84 -11.41 10.21
CA VAL A 351 -9.51 -12.08 11.45
C VAL A 351 -9.02 -11.05 12.44
N ARG A 352 -9.69 -10.99 13.59
CA ARG A 352 -9.35 -10.11 14.69
C ARG A 352 -8.36 -10.79 15.63
N PRO A 353 -7.09 -10.35 15.68
CA PRO A 353 -6.17 -10.81 16.72
C PRO A 353 -6.37 -10.04 18.03
N ASP A 354 -7.07 -8.91 18.00
CA ASP A 354 -7.39 -8.13 19.17
C ASP A 354 -8.55 -8.73 19.98
N ASN A 355 -8.54 -8.40 21.26
CA ASN A 355 -9.19 -9.22 22.26
C ASN A 355 -10.65 -8.83 22.52
N MET A 356 -11.57 -9.46 21.78
CA MET A 356 -12.97 -9.54 22.21
C MET A 356 -13.27 -10.76 23.12
N ALA A 357 -12.32 -11.68 23.29
CA ALA A 357 -12.48 -12.96 24.02
C ALA A 357 -11.86 -12.99 25.43
N GLY A 358 -11.50 -11.85 26.02
CA GLY A 358 -11.01 -11.73 27.41
C GLY A 358 -9.49 -11.84 27.66
N THR A 359 -8.64 -12.29 26.72
CA THR A 359 -7.16 -12.19 26.81
C THR A 359 -6.46 -11.86 25.48
N THR A 360 -5.68 -10.78 25.46
CA THR A 360 -4.74 -10.39 24.37
C THR A 360 -3.47 -11.25 24.44
N THR A 361 -3.34 -12.25 23.58
CA THR A 361 -2.10 -13.04 23.48
C THR A 361 -1.73 -13.21 22.01
N CYS A 362 -0.45 -13.12 21.70
CA CYS A 362 0.06 -13.40 20.37
C CYS A 362 -0.15 -14.87 20.01
N ASN A 363 -0.14 -15.18 18.71
CA ASN A 363 -0.41 -16.50 18.17
C ASN A 363 -1.77 -17.06 18.59
N LYS A 364 -2.77 -16.18 18.71
CA LYS A 364 -4.17 -16.50 19.00
C LYS A 364 -5.02 -16.10 17.80
N HIS A 365 -6.17 -16.74 17.65
CA HIS A 365 -7.11 -16.47 16.55
C HIS A 365 -6.55 -16.80 15.16
N ILE A 366 -5.73 -17.85 15.07
CA ILE A 366 -5.01 -18.24 13.86
C ILE A 366 -5.98 -18.55 12.71
N PHE A 367 -5.75 -17.97 11.53
CA PHE A 367 -6.20 -18.48 10.25
C PHE A 367 -5.24 -19.58 9.79
N SER A 368 -5.67 -20.84 9.94
CA SER A 368 -4.85 -22.01 9.73
C SER A 368 -5.39 -22.93 8.65
N ALA A 369 -4.48 -23.42 7.80
CA ALA A 369 -4.71 -24.51 6.87
C ALA A 369 -3.75 -25.67 7.22
N ALA A 370 -4.27 -26.89 7.25
CA ALA A 370 -3.52 -28.08 7.65
C ALA A 370 -3.95 -29.33 6.86
N ALA A 371 -3.21 -30.43 7.03
CA ALA A 371 -3.47 -31.70 6.35
C ALA A 371 -3.48 -31.52 4.81
N THR A 372 -4.40 -32.15 4.08
CA THR A 372 -4.59 -31.97 2.63
C THR A 372 -5.73 -31.01 2.33
N SER A 373 -5.86 -29.94 3.12
CA SER A 373 -6.93 -28.95 2.95
C SER A 373 -6.84 -28.23 1.61
N THR A 374 -7.96 -27.74 1.08
CA THR A 374 -7.99 -26.89 -0.11
C THR A 374 -8.67 -25.56 0.19
N ILE A 375 -8.00 -24.45 -0.11
CA ILE A 375 -8.57 -23.11 0.02
C ILE A 375 -8.67 -22.51 -1.38
N ASN A 376 -9.84 -21.99 -1.76
CA ASN A 376 -10.02 -21.27 -3.03
C ASN A 376 -10.87 -20.02 -2.82
N LEU A 377 -10.22 -18.86 -2.76
CA LEU A 377 -10.88 -17.59 -2.48
C LEU A 377 -10.82 -16.67 -3.69
N THR A 378 -11.95 -16.08 -4.03
CA THR A 378 -12.06 -15.04 -5.05
C THR A 378 -12.10 -13.67 -4.37
N PRO A 379 -11.27 -12.70 -4.78
CA PRO A 379 -11.31 -11.35 -4.25
C PRO A 379 -12.49 -10.56 -4.84
N SER A 380 -12.93 -9.52 -4.13
CA SER A 380 -13.91 -8.57 -4.65
C SER A 380 -13.30 -7.16 -4.78
N PRO A 381 -13.51 -6.46 -5.90
CA PRO A 381 -13.17 -5.04 -6.02
C PRO A 381 -13.87 -4.14 -4.98
N LYS A 382 -15.01 -4.58 -4.42
CA LYS A 382 -15.71 -3.85 -3.34
C LYS A 382 -14.90 -3.80 -2.05
N TYR A 383 -14.04 -4.79 -1.83
CA TYR A 383 -13.17 -4.92 -0.66
C TYR A 383 -11.71 -4.74 -1.06
N PHE A 384 -11.45 -3.85 -2.01
CA PHE A 384 -10.10 -3.53 -2.50
C PHE A 384 -9.30 -4.76 -2.96
N ASN A 385 -9.98 -5.80 -3.44
CA ASN A 385 -9.37 -7.08 -3.78
C ASN A 385 -8.53 -7.72 -2.66
N ILE A 386 -8.88 -7.48 -1.39
CA ILE A 386 -8.27 -8.17 -0.25
C ILE A 386 -9.15 -9.38 0.09
N SER A 387 -8.56 -10.57 0.14
CA SER A 387 -9.28 -11.82 0.46
C SER A 387 -9.07 -12.25 1.91
N LEU A 388 -7.90 -11.93 2.48
CA LEU A 388 -7.58 -12.19 3.88
C LEU A 388 -7.04 -10.91 4.49
N TYR A 389 -7.71 -10.43 5.55
CA TYR A 389 -7.36 -9.22 6.27
C TYR A 389 -7.13 -9.57 7.74
N ILE A 390 -5.91 -9.39 8.23
CA ILE A 390 -5.56 -9.57 9.63
C ILE A 390 -5.47 -8.19 10.25
N GLU A 391 -6.40 -7.89 11.17
CA GLU A 391 -6.40 -6.62 11.89
C GLU A 391 -5.09 -6.45 12.69
N VAL A 392 -4.63 -5.22 12.90
CA VAL A 392 -3.46 -4.97 13.74
C VAL A 392 -3.86 -5.05 15.21
N MET A 393 -3.28 -6.00 15.94
CA MET A 393 -3.48 -6.08 17.40
C MET A 393 -2.91 -4.83 18.10
N PRO A 394 -3.68 -4.10 18.92
CA PRO A 394 -3.15 -2.96 19.66
C PRO A 394 -1.98 -3.33 20.57
N ASN A 395 -0.92 -2.52 20.56
CA ASN A 395 0.30 -2.70 21.37
C ASN A 395 1.07 -4.01 21.10
N TRP A 396 0.85 -4.66 19.96
CA TRP A 396 1.45 -5.95 19.63
C TRP A 396 2.98 -5.94 19.76
N GLN A 397 3.69 -4.85 19.48
CA GLN A 397 5.15 -4.78 19.68
C GLN A 397 5.58 -5.05 21.13
N THR A 398 4.76 -4.66 22.10
CA THR A 398 5.05 -4.83 23.53
C THR A 398 4.53 -6.16 24.08
N VAL A 399 3.53 -6.75 23.42
CA VAL A 399 2.91 -8.02 23.84
C VAL A 399 3.56 -9.22 23.17
N CYS A 400 3.87 -9.09 21.87
CA CYS A 400 4.51 -10.12 21.05
C CYS A 400 6.01 -9.97 21.12
N THR A 401 6.57 -10.39 22.25
CA THR A 401 7.98 -10.16 22.60
C THR A 401 8.96 -11.17 21.98
N THR A 402 8.48 -12.23 21.33
CA THR A 402 9.32 -13.16 20.58
C THR A 402 9.75 -12.49 19.28
N GLN A 403 11.04 -12.19 19.12
CA GLN A 403 11.56 -11.55 17.92
C GLN A 403 11.65 -12.54 16.73
N PRO A 404 11.27 -12.14 15.51
CA PRO A 404 10.69 -10.84 15.14
C PRO A 404 9.29 -10.65 15.75
N LEU A 405 9.09 -9.51 16.43
CA LEU A 405 7.89 -9.17 17.20
C LEU A 405 6.69 -9.29 16.26
N GLY A 406 5.65 -10.08 16.50
CA GLY A 406 4.52 -10.17 15.54
C GLY A 406 3.43 -11.13 16.00
N THR A 407 2.23 -11.00 15.44
CA THR A 407 1.04 -11.69 15.99
C THR A 407 0.93 -13.17 15.63
N ASN A 408 1.58 -13.65 14.57
CA ASN A 408 1.51 -15.02 14.03
C ASN A 408 0.10 -15.60 13.89
N VAL A 409 -0.68 -15.06 12.96
CA VAL A 409 -2.11 -15.35 12.76
C VAL A 409 -2.33 -16.15 11.48
N VAL A 410 -1.52 -16.00 10.44
CA VAL A 410 -1.66 -16.79 9.20
C VAL A 410 -0.68 -17.95 9.16
N ARG A 411 -1.21 -19.17 9.13
CA ARG A 411 -0.39 -20.39 9.06
C ARG A 411 -0.95 -21.43 8.10
N PHE A 412 -0.27 -21.62 6.99
CA PHE A 412 -0.49 -22.78 6.11
C PHE A 412 0.57 -23.83 6.42
N SER A 413 0.10 -25.04 6.69
CA SER A 413 0.92 -26.17 7.10
C SER A 413 0.38 -27.48 6.56
N GLY A 414 1.16 -28.56 6.64
CA GLY A 414 0.77 -29.83 6.01
C GLY A 414 0.70 -29.70 4.48
N GLY A 415 0.19 -30.71 3.80
CA GLY A 415 -0.04 -30.67 2.35
C GLY A 415 -1.19 -29.75 1.91
N ALA A 416 -1.42 -28.63 2.60
CA ALA A 416 -2.51 -27.70 2.31
C ALA A 416 -2.29 -27.04 0.95
N CYS A 417 -3.30 -27.08 0.09
CA CYS A 417 -3.36 -26.37 -1.18
C CYS A 417 -4.16 -25.08 -0.98
N TYR A 418 -3.65 -23.96 -1.45
CA TYR A 418 -4.38 -22.69 -1.42
C TYR A 418 -4.31 -22.01 -2.78
N SER A 419 -5.42 -21.43 -3.18
CA SER A 419 -5.56 -20.51 -4.31
C SER A 419 -6.31 -19.29 -3.81
N ILE A 420 -5.57 -18.32 -3.29
CA ILE A 420 -6.14 -17.09 -2.73
C ILE A 420 -5.89 -16.00 -3.76
N GLY A 421 -6.94 -15.61 -4.47
CA GLY A 421 -6.88 -14.44 -5.33
C GLY A 421 -6.93 -13.17 -4.49
N GLY A 422 -6.26 -12.11 -4.92
CA GLY A 422 -6.22 -10.85 -4.20
C GLY A 422 -5.07 -10.75 -3.19
N ALA A 423 -5.13 -9.74 -2.33
CA ALA A 423 -4.12 -9.56 -1.29
C ALA A 423 -4.41 -10.39 -0.04
N ILE A 424 -3.35 -10.95 0.55
CA ILE A 424 -3.28 -11.41 1.93
C ILE A 424 -2.58 -10.30 2.71
N TYR A 425 -3.34 -9.61 3.56
CA TYR A 425 -2.87 -8.43 4.27
C TYR A 425 -2.83 -8.69 5.77
N GLY A 426 -1.63 -8.69 6.35
CA GLY A 426 -1.39 -8.81 7.77
C GLY A 426 -0.14 -8.02 8.15
N PRO A 427 -0.22 -6.68 8.19
CA PRO A 427 0.95 -5.81 8.33
C PRO A 427 1.78 -6.09 9.58
N ALA A 428 1.13 -6.43 10.70
CA ALA A 428 1.76 -6.74 11.98
C ALA A 428 1.92 -8.26 12.23
N ASP A 429 1.72 -9.07 11.19
CA ASP A 429 1.61 -10.53 11.33
C ASP A 429 2.80 -11.31 10.78
N ASN A 430 3.26 -12.29 11.55
CA ASN A 430 4.26 -13.26 11.11
C ASN A 430 3.57 -14.41 10.38
N MET A 431 3.76 -14.52 9.07
CA MET A 431 3.08 -15.52 8.27
C MET A 431 3.96 -16.74 8.03
N VAL A 432 3.34 -17.92 8.04
CA VAL A 432 4.00 -19.18 7.67
C VAL A 432 3.26 -19.81 6.50
N LEU A 433 3.97 -20.08 5.41
CA LEU A 433 3.45 -20.81 4.26
C LEU A 433 4.23 -22.11 4.09
N THR A 434 3.55 -23.22 3.85
CA THR A 434 4.22 -24.47 3.49
C THR A 434 4.16 -24.76 2.01
N GLY A 435 5.33 -25.08 1.44
CA GLY A 435 5.40 -25.60 0.08
C GLY A 435 4.87 -27.04 0.04
N SER A 436 3.66 -27.23 -0.46
CA SER A 436 3.02 -28.54 -0.67
C SER A 436 2.89 -28.93 -2.14
N GLY A 437 3.37 -28.07 -3.07
CA GLY A 437 3.29 -28.29 -4.52
C GLY A 437 1.96 -27.90 -5.18
N CYS A 438 1.01 -27.33 -4.43
CA CYS A 438 -0.30 -26.90 -4.91
C CYS A 438 -0.76 -25.54 -4.32
N GLY A 439 0.14 -24.82 -3.63
CA GLY A 439 -0.11 -23.45 -3.18
C GLY A 439 0.19 -22.47 -4.29
N THR A 440 -0.85 -21.83 -4.84
CA THR A 440 -0.77 -20.76 -5.83
C THR A 440 -1.44 -19.51 -5.27
N GLY A 441 -0.69 -18.58 -4.69
CA GLY A 441 -1.23 -17.25 -4.41
C GLY A 441 -1.40 -16.47 -5.72
N VAL A 442 -2.50 -15.73 -5.87
CA VAL A 442 -2.74 -14.88 -7.06
C VAL A 442 -3.04 -13.46 -6.59
N GLY A 443 -1.99 -12.67 -6.35
CA GLY A 443 -2.10 -11.30 -5.86
C GLY A 443 -0.84 -10.83 -5.14
N GLN A 444 -0.99 -10.45 -3.87
CA GLN A 444 0.12 -9.92 -3.05
C GLN A 444 0.02 -10.39 -1.61
N ILE A 445 1.16 -10.72 -1.01
CA ILE A 445 1.31 -10.96 0.42
C ILE A 445 1.95 -9.73 1.04
N VAL A 446 1.27 -9.13 2.01
CA VAL A 446 1.81 -8.07 2.86
C VAL A 446 1.84 -8.59 4.29
N ALA A 447 3.04 -8.79 4.83
CA ALA A 447 3.26 -9.41 6.13
C ALA A 447 4.29 -8.64 6.95
N TRP A 448 4.34 -8.89 8.26
CA TRP A 448 5.46 -8.45 9.08
C TRP A 448 6.72 -9.26 8.74
N THR A 449 6.62 -10.59 8.84
CA THR A 449 7.62 -11.53 8.33
C THR A 449 6.96 -12.70 7.61
N LEU A 450 7.72 -13.38 6.75
CA LEU A 450 7.25 -14.53 6.00
C LEU A 450 8.27 -15.67 6.08
N LEU A 451 7.80 -16.80 6.59
CA LEU A 451 8.54 -18.06 6.63
C LEU A 451 7.95 -19.04 5.61
N ILE A 452 8.76 -19.46 4.65
CA ILE A 452 8.48 -20.62 3.81
C ILE A 452 9.02 -21.85 4.52
N ASN A 453 8.13 -22.78 4.86
CA ASN A 453 8.46 -23.98 5.62
C ASN A 453 8.15 -25.26 4.83
N GLY A 454 8.84 -26.34 5.13
CA GLY A 454 8.66 -27.63 4.45
C GLY A 454 9.36 -27.75 3.09
N ASN A 455 9.24 -28.92 2.46
CA ASN A 455 10.11 -29.34 1.35
C ASN A 455 9.50 -29.17 -0.06
N GLY A 456 8.49 -28.32 -0.22
CA GLY A 456 7.88 -28.06 -1.53
C GLY A 456 8.10 -26.63 -1.99
N ASN A 457 7.56 -26.34 -3.17
CA ASN A 457 7.56 -25.01 -3.75
C ASN A 457 6.25 -24.28 -3.43
N VAL A 458 6.33 -23.00 -3.11
CA VAL A 458 5.20 -22.08 -3.06
C VAL A 458 5.18 -21.28 -4.35
N ASP A 459 4.06 -21.24 -5.07
CA ASP A 459 3.92 -20.41 -6.27
C ASP A 459 3.15 -19.15 -5.89
N GLU A 460 3.75 -17.98 -6.09
CA GLU A 460 3.12 -16.68 -5.87
C GLU A 460 3.06 -15.91 -7.18
N THR A 461 1.86 -15.70 -7.68
CA THR A 461 1.61 -15.02 -8.95
C THR A 461 1.11 -13.61 -8.69
N PHE A 462 1.93 -12.61 -9.00
CA PHE A 462 1.54 -11.21 -8.91
C PHE A 462 0.55 -10.85 -10.02
N ASP A 463 -0.63 -10.34 -9.66
CA ASP A 463 -1.60 -9.79 -10.60
C ASP A 463 -2.02 -8.37 -10.20
N PRO A 464 -1.53 -7.32 -10.87
CA PRO A 464 -1.84 -5.92 -10.54
C PRO A 464 -3.31 -5.57 -10.78
N SER A 465 -4.06 -6.38 -11.55
CA SER A 465 -5.51 -6.20 -11.71
C SER A 465 -6.31 -6.68 -10.49
N LYS A 466 -5.66 -7.46 -9.61
CA LYS A 466 -6.26 -8.07 -8.42
C LYS A 466 -5.70 -7.48 -7.12
N LEU A 467 -5.11 -6.29 -7.15
CA LEU A 467 -4.57 -5.65 -5.94
C LEU A 467 -5.48 -4.57 -5.39
N PRO A 468 -5.31 -4.22 -4.10
CA PRO A 468 -5.85 -2.99 -3.54
C PRO A 468 -5.24 -1.78 -4.24
N TYR A 469 -5.99 -1.22 -5.19
CA TYR A 469 -5.60 0.02 -5.83
C TYR A 469 -5.86 1.18 -4.87
N MET A 470 -4.78 1.70 -4.29
CA MET A 470 -4.82 2.82 -3.36
C MET A 470 -3.85 3.91 -3.81
N LYS A 471 -4.42 5.03 -4.24
CA LYS A 471 -3.72 6.28 -4.51
C LYS A 471 -4.08 7.28 -3.42
N GLY A 472 -3.08 7.78 -2.71
CA GLY A 472 -3.29 8.76 -1.65
C GLY A 472 -2.32 9.93 -1.81
N LEU A 473 -2.85 11.14 -1.77
CA LEU A 473 -2.05 12.29 -1.34
C LEU A 473 -1.86 12.14 0.17
N ILE A 474 -0.63 12.20 0.62
CA ILE A 474 -0.31 12.38 2.03
C ILE A 474 0.09 13.85 2.21
N GLN A 475 -0.61 14.53 3.11
CA GLN A 475 -0.37 15.94 3.42
C GLN A 475 0.68 16.09 4.50
#